data_AF-A0A9D8EKM7-F1
#
_entry.id   AF-A0A9D8EKM7-F1
#
_cell.length_a   1.000
_cell.length_b   1.000
_cell.length_c   1.000
_cell.angle_alpha   90.00
_cell.angle_beta   90.00
_cell.angle_gamma   90.00
#
_symmetry.space_group_name_H-M   'P 1'
#
loop_
_entity.id
_entity.type
_entity.pdbx_description
1 polymer ?
#
loop_
_entity_poly.entity_id
_entity_poly.type
_entity_poly.pdbx_seq_one_letter_code
_entity_poly.pdbx_strand_id
1 'polypeptide(L)'
;MSKIIATSAIKGAYRIVEQAEKTLKDAIKKHGPDQHIEFPNTGYYLPIIYSMTGTAVEKLSDAEKVLEECMKLLPSVPPDKLWLPYLGGTLDAGIATLWAEEIIEVIKYLDGPSPVEGIWLGAATDVIIRERGIE
;
A
#
# COMPACT_ATOMS: atom_id res chain seq x y z
N MET A 1 17.62 1.93 17.48
CA MET A 1 16.95 2.65 16.38
C MET A 1 16.87 4.14 16.73
N SER A 2 17.22 5.04 15.80
CA SER A 2 17.22 6.49 16.05
C SER A 2 15.80 7.05 16.14
N LYS A 3 15.53 7.86 17.16
CA LYS A 3 14.24 8.55 17.33
C LYS A 3 13.90 9.44 16.14
N ILE A 4 14.89 10.17 15.61
CA ILE A 4 14.70 11.06 14.46
C ILE A 4 14.22 10.25 13.25
N ILE A 5 14.80 9.06 13.03
CA ILE A 5 14.41 8.17 11.93
C ILE A 5 12.99 7.64 12.14
N ALA A 6 12.67 7.14 13.34
CA ALA A 6 11.35 6.62 13.67
C ALA A 6 10.26 7.71 13.51
N THR A 7 10.50 8.91 14.03
CA THR A 7 9.58 10.05 13.88
C THR A 7 9.36 10.42 12.41
N SER A 8 10.42 10.45 11.60
CA SER A 8 10.29 10.76 10.17
C SER A 8 9.53 9.67 9.41
N ALA A 9 9.81 8.40 9.70
CA ALA A 9 9.12 7.26 9.09
C ALA A 9 7.61 7.28 9.42
N ILE A 10 7.25 7.43 10.70
CA ILE A 10 5.86 7.47 11.15
C ILE A 10 5.12 8.66 10.50
N LYS A 11 5.73 9.85 10.48
CA LYS A 11 5.15 11.02 9.80
C LYS A 11 4.97 10.81 8.30
N GLY A 12 5.90 10.11 7.65
CA GLY A 12 5.79 9.72 6.24
C GLY A 12 4.61 8.78 6.01
N ALA A 13 4.47 7.76 6.87
CA ALA A 13 3.36 6.81 6.80
C ALA A 13 1.99 7.49 6.90
N TYR A 14 1.81 8.42 7.85
CA TYR A 14 0.58 9.22 7.93
C TYR A 14 0.26 9.94 6.62
N ARG A 15 1.26 10.58 5.98
CA ARG A 15 1.05 11.31 4.72
C ARG A 15 0.65 10.40 3.57
N ILE A 16 1.28 9.22 3.47
CA ILE A 16 1.01 8.26 2.39
C ILE A 16 -0.37 7.62 2.58
N VAL A 17 -0.73 7.25 3.81
CA VAL A 17 -2.07 6.71 4.11
C VAL A 17 -3.15 7.75 3.83
N GLU A 18 -2.96 9.02 4.23
CA GLU A 18 -3.88 10.12 3.89
C GLU A 18 -3.99 10.34 2.37
N GLN A 19 -2.89 10.17 1.63
CA GLN A 19 -2.90 10.27 0.17
C GLN A 19 -3.70 9.11 -0.44
N ALA A 20 -3.46 7.88 0.01
CA ALA A 20 -4.19 6.70 -0.44
C ALA A 20 -5.68 6.82 -0.17
N GLU A 21 -6.07 7.34 1.00
CA GLU A 21 -7.48 7.59 1.35
C GLU A 21 -8.14 8.57 0.36
N LYS A 22 -7.46 9.66 -0.01
CA LYS A 22 -7.97 10.62 -0.99
C LYS A 22 -8.08 9.98 -2.37
N THR A 23 -7.02 9.32 -2.83
CA THR A 23 -6.97 8.65 -4.13
C THR A 23 -8.07 7.59 -4.25
N LEU A 24 -8.27 6.77 -3.22
CA LEU A 24 -9.33 5.75 -3.21
C LEU A 24 -10.72 6.38 -3.23
N LYS A 25 -10.96 7.41 -2.40
CA LYS A 25 -12.26 8.11 -2.39
C LYS A 25 -12.60 8.70 -3.75
N ASP A 26 -11.62 9.26 -4.45
CA ASP A 26 -11.85 9.84 -5.77
C ASP A 26 -12.06 8.76 -6.84
N ALA A 27 -11.32 7.63 -6.77
CA ALA A 27 -11.55 6.47 -7.63
C ALA A 27 -12.97 5.88 -7.44
N ILE A 28 -13.42 5.73 -6.19
CA ILE A 28 -14.77 5.22 -5.87
C ILE A 28 -15.85 6.18 -6.39
N LYS A 29 -15.68 7.49 -6.27
CA LYS A 29 -16.62 8.45 -6.84
C LYS A 29 -16.70 8.35 -8.37
N LYS A 30 -15.57 8.05 -9.02
CA LYS A 30 -15.47 8.00 -10.49
C LYS A 30 -16.02 6.70 -11.08
N HIS A 31 -15.70 5.56 -10.47
CA HIS A 31 -15.98 4.23 -11.02
C HIS A 31 -17.03 3.43 -10.24
N GLY A 32 -17.34 3.83 -9.00
CA GLY A 32 -18.21 3.11 -8.09
C GLY A 32 -17.46 2.07 -7.24
N PRO A 33 -18.06 1.66 -6.10
CA PRO A 33 -17.41 0.77 -5.12
C PRO A 33 -17.20 -0.67 -5.60
N ASP A 34 -17.97 -1.11 -6.61
CA ASP A 34 -17.93 -2.45 -7.18
C ASP A 34 -16.94 -2.59 -8.35
N GLN A 35 -16.24 -1.52 -8.72
CA GLN A 35 -15.23 -1.55 -9.78
C GLN A 35 -14.11 -2.54 -9.45
N HIS A 36 -13.85 -3.46 -10.38
CA HIS A 36 -12.77 -4.44 -10.29
C HIS A 36 -11.40 -3.78 -10.43
N ILE A 37 -10.46 -4.20 -9.59
CA ILE A 37 -9.06 -3.75 -9.56
C ILE A 37 -8.12 -4.96 -9.50
N GLU A 38 -7.08 -4.94 -10.32
CA GLU A 38 -6.10 -6.02 -10.39
C GLU A 38 -4.76 -5.56 -10.98
N PHE A 39 -3.69 -6.26 -10.64
CA PHE A 39 -2.41 -6.15 -11.34
C PHE A 39 -2.36 -7.12 -12.53
N PRO A 40 -1.58 -6.80 -13.59
CA PRO A 40 -1.50 -7.63 -14.77
C PRO A 40 -0.85 -9.00 -14.47
N ASN A 41 -1.49 -10.08 -14.94
CA ASN A 41 -0.95 -11.45 -14.92
C ASN A 41 -0.43 -11.90 -13.54
N THR A 42 -1.24 -11.73 -12.50
CA THR A 42 -0.97 -12.28 -11.17
C THR A 42 -2.11 -13.15 -10.65
N GLY A 43 -1.78 -14.25 -9.96
CA GLY A 43 -2.74 -15.08 -9.24
C GLY A 43 -2.94 -14.69 -7.78
N TYR A 44 -2.37 -13.55 -7.34
CA TYR A 44 -2.25 -13.17 -5.93
C TYR A 44 -2.93 -11.84 -5.58
N TYR A 45 -3.96 -11.44 -6.32
CA TYR A 45 -4.74 -10.21 -6.07
C TYR A 45 -3.83 -8.97 -5.98
N LEU A 46 -3.84 -8.27 -4.84
CA LEU A 46 -2.83 -7.30 -4.44
C LEU A 46 -1.78 -8.03 -3.56
N PRO A 47 -0.61 -8.39 -4.11
CA PRO A 47 0.28 -9.37 -3.50
C PRO A 47 0.79 -8.99 -2.10
N ILE A 48 1.07 -7.71 -1.83
CA ILE A 48 1.61 -7.29 -0.53
C ILE A 48 0.53 -7.44 0.54
N ILE A 49 -0.66 -6.88 0.30
CA ILE A 49 -1.81 -7.00 1.20
C ILE A 49 -2.19 -8.47 1.40
N TYR A 50 -2.28 -9.24 0.31
CA TYR A 50 -2.63 -10.66 0.36
C TYR A 50 -1.61 -11.47 1.16
N SER A 51 -0.31 -11.21 0.98
CA SER A 51 0.75 -11.94 1.70
C SER A 51 0.73 -11.76 3.21
N MET A 52 0.29 -10.59 3.70
CA MET A 52 0.30 -10.27 5.12
C MET A 52 -1.03 -10.52 5.81
N THR A 53 -2.15 -10.37 5.10
CA THR A 53 -3.50 -10.41 5.68
C THR A 53 -4.32 -11.61 5.22
N GLY A 54 -3.98 -12.23 4.09
CA GLY A 54 -4.82 -13.22 3.42
C GLY A 54 -6.08 -12.64 2.77
N THR A 55 -6.26 -11.31 2.80
CA THR A 55 -7.42 -10.63 2.22
C THR A 55 -7.27 -10.56 0.70
N ALA A 56 -8.19 -11.18 -0.02
CA ALA A 56 -8.32 -11.04 -1.46
C ALA A 56 -8.99 -9.70 -1.78
N VAL A 57 -8.22 -8.75 -2.31
CA VAL A 57 -8.72 -7.44 -2.74
C VAL A 57 -9.02 -7.52 -4.22
N GLU A 58 -10.31 -7.49 -4.58
CA GLU A 58 -10.77 -7.56 -5.97
C GLU A 58 -11.49 -6.28 -6.40
N LYS A 59 -12.06 -5.53 -5.45
CA LYS A 59 -12.85 -4.32 -5.73
C LYS A 59 -12.36 -3.12 -4.93
N LEU A 60 -12.71 -1.92 -5.40
CA LEU A 60 -12.40 -0.67 -4.67
C LEU A 60 -12.96 -0.67 -3.23
N SER A 61 -14.13 -1.26 -2.99
CA SER A 61 -14.71 -1.39 -1.65
C SER A 61 -13.93 -2.33 -0.71
N ASP A 62 -13.16 -3.28 -1.25
CA ASP A 62 -12.28 -4.11 -0.42
C ASP A 62 -11.01 -3.35 -0.03
N ALA A 63 -10.52 -2.46 -0.89
CA ALA A 63 -9.41 -1.57 -0.57
C ALA A 63 -9.75 -0.57 0.56
N GLU A 64 -11.03 -0.17 0.71
CA GLU A 64 -11.45 0.68 1.85
C GLU A 64 -11.22 -0.02 3.19
N LYS A 65 -11.56 -1.31 3.27
CA LYS A 65 -11.35 -2.12 4.49
C LYS A 65 -9.86 -2.22 4.83
N VAL A 66 -9.00 -2.34 3.82
CA VAL A 66 -7.54 -2.37 4.02
C VAL A 66 -7.04 -1.03 4.55
N LEU A 67 -7.54 0.11 4.05
CA LEU A 67 -7.16 1.41 4.59
C LEU A 67 -7.61 1.62 6.03
N GLU A 68 -8.76 1.09 6.43
CA GLU A 68 -9.18 1.09 7.83
C GLU A 68 -8.19 0.35 8.72
N GLU A 69 -7.63 -0.77 8.25
CA GLU A 69 -6.55 -1.49 8.95
C GLU A 69 -5.23 -0.71 8.95
N CYS A 70 -4.86 -0.05 7.85
CA CYS A 70 -3.69 0.83 7.80
C CYS A 70 -3.74 1.88 8.92
N MET A 71 -4.91 2.50 9.13
CA MET A 71 -5.09 3.54 10.16
C MET A 71 -4.87 2.99 11.58
N LYS A 72 -5.19 1.71 11.83
CA LYS A 72 -4.96 1.06 13.13
C LYS A 72 -3.48 0.75 13.37
N LEU A 73 -2.72 0.55 12.30
CA LEU A 73 -1.27 0.28 12.36
C LEU A 73 -0.43 1.55 12.57
N LEU A 74 -0.98 2.74 12.33
CA LEU A 74 -0.24 3.99 12.49
C LEU A 74 -0.06 4.32 13.99
N PRO A 75 1.19 4.27 14.51
CA PRO A 75 1.44 4.59 15.91
C PRO A 75 1.43 6.11 16.14
N SER A 76 1.27 6.51 17.40
CA SER A 76 1.52 7.89 17.78
C SER A 76 2.97 8.30 17.54
N VAL A 77 3.19 9.55 17.17
CA VAL A 77 4.52 10.09 16.93
C VAL A 77 5.32 10.08 18.25
N PRO A 78 6.58 9.60 18.25
CA PRO A 78 7.43 9.57 19.43
C PRO A 78 7.51 10.94 20.15
N PRO A 79 7.16 11.03 21.45
CA PRO A 79 7.17 12.28 22.19
C PRO A 79 8.59 12.77 22.47
N ASP A 80 8.80 14.09 22.57
CA ASP A 80 10.13 14.70 22.67
C ASP A 80 10.93 14.30 23.92
N LYS A 81 10.26 14.10 25.05
CA LYS A 81 10.90 13.88 26.35
C LYS A 81 10.93 12.43 26.85
N LEU A 82 10.28 11.50 26.14
CA LEU A 82 10.17 10.09 26.58
C LEU A 82 10.90 9.16 25.61
N TRP A 83 11.79 8.32 26.13
CA TRP A 83 12.48 7.29 25.35
C TRP A 83 11.77 5.94 25.51
N LEU A 84 10.85 5.64 24.59
CA LEU A 84 10.19 4.34 24.48
C LEU A 84 10.80 3.53 23.32
N PRO A 85 10.70 2.19 23.33
CA PRO A 85 11.09 1.39 22.17
C PRO A 85 10.23 1.76 20.95
N TYR A 86 10.83 2.35 19.92
CA TYR A 86 10.10 2.84 18.73
C TYR A 86 10.06 1.84 17.57
N LEU A 87 10.85 0.77 17.64
CA LEU A 87 11.06 -0.13 16.50
C LEU A 87 9.75 -0.80 16.05
N GLY A 88 8.96 -1.34 16.98
CA GLY A 88 7.68 -2.01 16.66
C GLY A 88 6.73 -1.11 15.88
N GLY A 89 6.32 0.02 16.48
CA GLY A 89 5.44 0.97 15.79
C GLY A 89 6.02 1.54 14.49
N THR A 90 7.34 1.71 14.40
CA THR A 90 7.97 2.13 13.13
C THR A 90 7.81 1.08 12.04
N LEU A 91 7.89 -0.21 12.39
CA LEU A 91 7.66 -1.31 11.44
C LEU A 91 6.18 -1.40 11.06
N ASP A 92 5.26 -1.23 12.01
CA ASP A 92 3.81 -1.20 11.75
C ASP A 92 3.44 -0.05 10.79
N ALA A 93 4.02 1.14 11.01
CA ALA A 93 3.88 2.27 10.10
C ALA A 93 4.44 1.97 8.69
N GLY A 94 5.52 1.19 8.61
CA GLY A 94 6.07 0.71 7.35
C GLY A 94 5.11 -0.23 6.61
N ILE A 95 4.47 -1.15 7.32
CA ILE A 95 3.45 -2.05 6.75
C ILE A 95 2.26 -1.25 6.22
N ALA A 96 1.73 -0.31 7.01
CA ALA A 96 0.64 0.57 6.58
C ALA A 96 1.00 1.36 5.31
N THR A 97 2.26 1.79 5.21
CA THR A 97 2.77 2.49 4.03
C THR A 97 2.78 1.58 2.79
N LEU A 98 3.25 0.34 2.92
CA LEU A 98 3.29 -0.62 1.81
C LEU A 98 1.88 -0.92 1.28
N TRP A 99 0.92 -1.14 2.17
CA TRP A 99 -0.48 -1.37 1.77
C TRP A 99 -1.10 -0.14 1.11
N ALA A 100 -0.84 1.06 1.64
CA ALA A 100 -1.33 2.30 1.06
C ALA A 100 -0.76 2.57 -0.35
N GLU A 101 0.54 2.35 -0.56
CA GLU A 101 1.18 2.47 -1.87
C GLU A 101 0.64 1.44 -2.87
N GLU A 102 0.41 0.19 -2.44
CA GLU A 102 -0.16 -0.84 -3.31
C GLU A 102 -1.57 -0.46 -3.80
N ILE A 103 -2.39 0.14 -2.94
CA ILE A 103 -3.71 0.69 -3.29
C ILE A 103 -3.57 1.85 -4.28
N ILE A 104 -2.64 2.78 -4.05
CA ILE A 104 -2.39 3.89 -4.97
C ILE A 104 -1.96 3.37 -6.34
N GLU A 105 -1.06 2.38 -6.38
CA GLU A 105 -0.56 1.80 -7.63
C GLU A 105 -1.65 1.08 -8.43
N VAL A 106 -2.48 0.24 -7.80
CA VAL A 106 -3.56 -0.43 -8.54
C VAL A 106 -4.59 0.58 -9.08
N ILE A 107 -4.84 1.68 -8.37
CA ILE A 107 -5.69 2.76 -8.89
C ILE A 107 -5.06 3.45 -10.10
N LYS A 108 -3.72 3.60 -10.16
CA LYS A 108 -3.06 4.12 -11.38
C LYS A 108 -3.28 3.20 -12.58
N TYR A 109 -3.26 1.88 -12.36
CA TYR A 109 -3.61 0.90 -13.41
C TYR A 109 -5.05 1.06 -13.89
N LEU A 110 -5.98 1.41 -12.99
CA LEU A 110 -7.39 1.65 -13.32
C LEU A 110 -7.62 2.98 -14.05
N ASP A 111 -7.04 4.08 -13.53
CA ASP A 111 -7.33 5.44 -14.01
C ASP A 111 -6.49 5.86 -15.22
N GLY A 112 -5.29 5.30 -15.36
CA GLY A 112 -4.30 5.72 -16.33
C GLY A 112 -3.64 7.08 -16.01
N PRO A 113 -2.59 7.49 -16.77
CA PRO A 113 -2.02 6.78 -17.91
C PRO A 113 -1.35 5.46 -17.51
N SER A 114 -1.22 4.54 -18.47
CA SER A 114 -0.60 3.23 -18.25
C SER A 114 0.77 3.42 -17.57
N PRO A 115 1.02 2.81 -16.40
CA PRO A 115 2.33 2.86 -15.75
C PRO A 115 3.41 2.11 -16.56
N VAL A 116 3.01 1.39 -17.62
CA VAL A 116 3.89 0.73 -18.57
C VAL A 116 4.07 1.61 -19.80
N GLU A 117 5.20 2.31 -19.89
CA GLU A 117 5.57 3.17 -21.01
C GLU A 117 7.10 3.23 -21.20
N GLY A 118 7.59 2.89 -22.40
CA GLY A 118 9.01 2.98 -22.74
C GLY A 118 9.89 2.08 -21.87
N ILE A 119 10.69 2.69 -20.99
CA ILE A 119 11.56 1.97 -20.04
C ILE A 119 10.85 1.56 -18.74
N TRP A 120 9.62 2.03 -18.52
CA TRP A 120 8.84 1.73 -17.32
C TRP A 120 8.05 0.43 -17.51
N LEU A 121 8.26 -0.52 -16.59
CA LEU A 121 7.68 -1.86 -16.66
C LEU A 121 6.38 -2.01 -15.86
N GLY A 122 6.15 -1.12 -14.88
CA GLY A 122 5.08 -1.27 -13.90
C GLY A 122 5.27 -2.49 -12.98
N ALA A 123 4.17 -3.05 -12.48
CA ALA A 123 4.10 -4.25 -11.67
C ALA A 123 4.66 -5.47 -12.43
N ALA A 124 5.55 -6.21 -11.77
CA ALA A 124 6.11 -7.45 -12.30
C ALA A 124 5.06 -8.56 -12.28
N THR A 125 4.94 -9.29 -13.38
CA THR A 125 4.00 -10.41 -13.52
C THR A 125 4.54 -11.66 -12.83
N ASP A 126 3.65 -12.60 -12.48
CA ASP A 126 4.04 -13.87 -11.87
C ASP A 126 4.99 -14.68 -12.78
N VAL A 127 4.90 -14.50 -14.10
CA VAL A 127 5.80 -15.16 -15.07
C VAL A 127 7.23 -14.71 -14.85
N ILE A 128 7.47 -13.40 -14.72
CA ILE A 128 8.80 -12.84 -14.48
C ILE A 128 9.34 -13.32 -13.13
N ILE A 129 8.50 -13.30 -12.08
CA ILE A 129 8.91 -13.74 -10.75
C ILE A 129 9.30 -15.23 -10.75
N ARG A 130 8.57 -16.08 -11.48
CA ARG A 130 8.89 -17.52 -11.61
C ARG A 130 10.17 -17.77 -12.41
N GLU A 131 10.37 -17.04 -13.50
CA GLU A 131 11.58 -17.15 -14.31
C GLU A 131 12.82 -16.72 -13.51
N ARG A 132 12.76 -15.57 -12.85
CA ARG A 132 13.85 -15.04 -12.01
C ARG A 132 14.07 -15.80 -10.72
N GLY A 133 13.09 -16.56 -10.24
CA GLY A 133 13.23 -17.36 -9.02
C GLY A 133 14.13 -18.60 -9.17
N ILE A 134 14.49 -18.97 -10.41
CA ILE A 134 15.37 -20.12 -10.69
C ILE A 134 16.84 -19.67 -10.88
N GLU A 135 17.06 -18.43 -11.29
CA GLU A 135 18.40 -17.83 -11.45
C GLU A 135 19.11 -17.64 -10.10
#